data_AF-J9F1C1-F1
#
_entry.id   AF-J9F1C1-F1
#
_cell.length_a   1.000
_cell.length_b   1.000
_cell.length_c   1.000
_cell.angle_alpha   90.00
_cell.angle_beta   90.00
_cell.angle_gamma   90.00
#
_symmetry.space_group_name_H-M   'P 1'
#
loop_
_entity.id
_entity.type
_entity.pdbx_description
1 polymer ?
#
loop_
_entity_poly.entity_id
_entity_poly.type
_entity_poly.pdbx_seq_one_letter_code
_entity_poly.pdbx_strand_id
1 'polypeptide(L)' 'RHYGVQSCDGCRGFFKRSVRRSMKYECKDRKQCIVDVARRNQCQACRFRKCLAVSMNPC' A
#
# COMPACT_ATOMS: atom_id res chain seq x y z
N ARG A 1 6.46 -3.89 13.79
CA ARG A 1 5.11 -3.25 13.71
C ARG A 1 5.31 -1.84 13.19
N HIS A 2 4.60 -1.41 12.14
CA HIS A 2 4.74 -0.09 11.53
C HIS A 2 3.34 0.49 11.27
N TYR A 3 3.12 1.75 11.60
CA TYR A 3 1.84 2.43 11.40
C TYR A 3 0.65 1.66 12.02
N GLY A 4 0.81 1.11 13.23
CA GLY A 4 -0.24 0.37 13.94
C GLY A 4 -0.35 -1.13 13.60
N VAL A 5 0.21 -1.58 12.48
CA VAL A 5 0.08 -2.98 12.00
C VAL A 5 1.40 -3.72 11.78
N GLN A 6 1.34 -5.05 11.71
CA GLN A 6 2.48 -5.84 11.27
C GLN A 6 2.63 -5.69 9.75
N SER A 7 3.80 -5.21 9.31
CA SER A 7 4.07 -5.02 7.89
C SER A 7 5.55 -5.19 7.59
N CYS A 8 5.89 -5.60 6.38
CA CYS A 8 7.27 -5.62 5.90
C CYS A 8 7.81 -4.21 5.62
N ASP A 9 9.14 -4.06 5.59
CA ASP A 9 9.81 -2.78 5.29
C ASP A 9 9.42 -2.20 3.92
N GLY A 10 9.17 -3.07 2.94
CA GLY A 10 8.71 -2.64 1.62
C GLY A 10 7.36 -1.92 1.65
N CYS A 11 6.39 -2.41 2.44
CA CYS A 11 5.08 -1.76 2.58
C CYS A 11 5.15 -0.54 3.51
N ARG A 12 5.99 -0.57 4.54
CA ARG A 12 6.29 0.59 5.39
C ARG A 12 6.80 1.77 4.56
N GLY A 13 7.84 1.56 3.76
CA GLY A 13 8.45 2.60 2.94
C GLY A 13 7.52 3.09 1.83
N PHE A 14 6.76 2.17 1.22
CA PHE A 14 5.74 2.53 0.24
C PHE A 14 4.68 3.44 0.85
N PHE A 15 4.04 3.03 1.95
CA PHE A 15 3.00 3.80 2.62
C PHE A 15 3.47 5.20 3.03
N LYS A 16 4.67 5.29 3.64
CA LYS A 16 5.29 6.58 4.02
C LYS A 16 5.40 7.54 2.84
N ARG A 17 5.88 7.05 1.68
CA ARG A 17 6.05 7.88 0.47
C ARG A 17 4.71 8.28 -0.14
N SER A 18 3.76 7.34 -0.19
CA SER A 18 2.43 7.56 -0.74
C SER A 18 1.66 8.64 0.04
N VAL A 19 1.68 8.58 1.38
CA VAL A 19 1.04 9.58 2.24
C VAL A 19 1.76 10.94 2.14
N ARG A 20 3.10 10.98 2.30
CA ARG A 20 3.83 12.25 2.30
C ARG A 20 3.73 13.04 0.99
N ARG A 21 3.65 12.34 -0.13
CA ARG A 21 3.53 12.97 -1.47
C ARG A 21 2.09 13.04 -1.97
N SER A 22 1.11 12.63 -1.15
CA SER A 22 -0.31 12.55 -1.55
C SER A 22 -0.49 11.88 -2.91
N MET A 23 0.22 10.77 -3.13
CA MET A 23 0.27 10.10 -4.43
C MET A 23 -1.12 9.54 -4.77
N LYS A 24 -1.66 9.96 -5.91
CA LYS A 24 -2.88 9.39 -6.47
C LYS A 24 -2.48 8.22 -7.37
N TYR A 25 -2.91 7.03 -7.00
CA TYR A 25 -2.68 5.83 -7.80
C TYR A 25 -3.99 5.40 -8.46
N GLU A 26 -3.90 5.04 -9.74
CA GLU A 26 -5.01 4.45 -10.47
C GLU A 26 -4.73 2.97 -10.73
N CYS A 27 -5.76 2.14 -10.57
CA CYS A 27 -5.68 0.74 -10.96
C CYS A 27 -6.08 0.63 -12.42
N LYS A 28 -5.22 0.02 -13.25
CA LYS A 28 -5.49 -0.24 -14.67
C LYS A 28 -6.44 -1.43 -14.92
N ASP A 29 -6.94 -2.03 -13.85
CA ASP A 29 -7.72 -3.27 -13.84
C ASP A 29 -8.91 -3.07 -12.88
N ARG A 30 -9.53 -4.15 -12.39
CA ARG A 30 -10.76 -4.09 -11.57
C ARG A 30 -10.57 -3.69 -10.10
N LYS A 31 -9.48 -3.01 -9.73
CA LYS A 31 -9.15 -2.65 -8.32
C LYS A 31 -9.09 -3.86 -7.34
N GLN A 32 -8.97 -5.07 -7.88
CA GLN A 32 -8.92 -6.35 -7.15
C GLN A 32 -7.59 -7.09 -7.35
N CYS A 33 -6.52 -6.37 -7.70
CA CYS A 33 -5.21 -6.98 -7.92
C CYS A 33 -4.71 -7.68 -6.65
N ILE A 34 -4.15 -8.88 -6.82
CA ILE A 34 -3.57 -9.66 -5.73
C ILE A 34 -2.26 -9.00 -5.29
N VAL A 35 -2.17 -8.61 -4.02
CA VAL A 35 -0.98 -8.00 -3.43
C VAL A 35 -0.28 -9.03 -2.54
N ASP A 36 0.66 -9.75 -3.14
CA ASP A 36 1.59 -10.70 -2.48
C ASP A 36 3.06 -10.22 -2.64
N VAL A 37 4.02 -10.99 -2.12
CA VAL A 37 5.44 -10.59 -2.11
C VAL A 37 6.00 -10.42 -3.53
N ALA A 38 5.59 -11.24 -4.49
CA ALA A 38 6.07 -11.22 -5.88
C ALA A 38 5.39 -10.13 -6.72
N ARG A 39 4.09 -9.91 -6.51
CA ARG A 39 3.20 -9.08 -7.35
C ARG A 39 2.79 -7.76 -6.72
N ARG A 40 3.21 -7.44 -5.48
CA ARG A 40 2.90 -6.15 -4.81
C ARG A 40 3.32 -4.90 -5.58
N ASN A 41 4.25 -5.00 -6.54
CA ASN A 41 4.67 -3.87 -7.38
C ASN A 41 3.83 -3.71 -8.65
N GLN A 42 2.97 -4.69 -8.99
CA GLN A 42 2.16 -4.70 -10.20
C GLN A 42 1.06 -3.63 -10.19
N CYS A 43 0.46 -3.36 -9.02
CA CYS A 43 -0.54 -2.33 -8.87
C CYS A 43 -0.34 -1.53 -7.58
N GLN A 44 0.15 -0.28 -7.72
CA GLN A 44 0.34 0.64 -6.61
C GLN A 44 -0.99 1.06 -5.96
N ALA A 45 -2.06 1.19 -6.74
CA ALA A 45 -3.39 1.55 -6.24
C ALA A 45 -3.95 0.49 -5.30
N CYS A 46 -3.97 -0.79 -5.73
CA CYS A 46 -4.44 -1.90 -4.90
C CYS A 46 -3.53 -2.11 -3.67
N ARG A 47 -2.22 -1.93 -3.83
CA ARG A 47 -1.27 -1.99 -2.71
C ARG A 47 -1.58 -0.92 -1.65
N PHE A 48 -1.76 0.33 -2.07
CA PHE A 48 -2.06 1.43 -1.16
C PHE A 48 -3.43 1.25 -0.49
N ARG A 49 -4.44 0.84 -1.27
CA ARG A 49 -5.76 0.49 -0.73
C ARG A 49 -5.68 -0.63 0.32
N LYS A 50 -4.85 -1.65 0.10
CA LYS A 50 -4.63 -2.73 1.07
C LYS A 50 -3.96 -2.21 2.35
N CYS A 51 -2.98 -1.31 2.23
CA CYS A 51 -2.38 -0.64 3.39
C CYS A 51 -3.43 0.11 4.23
N LEU A 52 -4.32 0.87 3.58
CA LEU A 52 -5.41 1.56 4.26
C LEU A 52 -6.43 0.58 4.86
N ALA A 53 -6.76 -0.51 4.14
CA ALA A 53 -7.73 -1.51 4.60
C ALA A 53 -7.27 -2.25 5.87
N VAL A 54 -5.95 -2.45 6.04
CA VAL A 54 -5.40 -2.98 7.30
C VAL A 54 -5.24 -1.90 8.37
N SER A 55 -5.77 -0.69 8.17
CA SER A 55 -5.63 0.44 9.10
C SER A 55 -4.16 0.86 9.33
N MET A 56 -3.32 0.85 8.28
CA MET A 56 -2.07 1.62 8.33
C MET A 56 -2.43 3.08 8.44
N ASN A 57 -2.23 3.66 9.61
CA ASN A 57 -2.48 5.07 9.85
C ASN A 57 -1.14 5.81 9.97
N PRO A 58 -0.96 6.92 9.24
CA PRO A 58 0.13 7.83 9.51
C PRO A 58 -0.26 8.60 10.78
N CYS A 59 0.03 8.01 11.94
CA CYS A 59 0.20 8.81 13.15
C CYS A 59 1.41 9.74 12.96
#